data_AF-A0A124III6-F1
#
_entry.id   AF-A0A124III6-F1
#
_cell.length_a   1.000
_cell.length_b   1.000
_cell.length_c   1.000
_cell.angle_alpha   90.00
_cell.angle_beta   90.00
_cell.angle_gamma   90.00
#
_symmetry.space_group_name_H-M   'P 1'
#
loop_
_entity.id
_entity.type
_entity.pdbx_description
1 polymer ?
#
loop_
_entity_poly.entity_id
_entity_poly.type
_entity_poly.pdbx_seq_one_letter_code
_entity_poly.pdbx_strand_id
1 'polypeptide(L)' 'MDRPNIDPDEYRNYDLADFAQEFLRRNPEYGAQYEQLRIAGCLDPGSMACRQMAYPWGLEFPVSA' A
#
# COMPACT_ATOMS: atom_id res chain seq x y z
N MET A 1 -36.29 -8.85 0.83
CA MET A 1 -35.11 -8.34 1.57
C MET A 1 -34.99 -6.87 1.24
N ASP A 2 -35.24 -6.01 2.22
CA ASP A 2 -35.00 -4.57 2.12
C ASP A 2 -33.48 -4.37 1.98
N ARG A 3 -33.01 -3.86 0.85
CA ARG A 3 -31.59 -3.53 0.70
C ARG A 3 -31.38 -2.26 1.51
N PRO A 4 -30.41 -2.22 2.46
CA PRO A 4 -30.13 -0.98 3.15
C PRO A 4 -29.84 0.10 2.11
N ASN A 5 -30.51 1.24 2.25
CA ASN A 5 -30.26 2.43 1.46
C ASN A 5 -28.92 3.00 1.93
N ILE A 6 -27.83 2.41 1.45
CA ILE A 6 -26.48 2.85 1.76
C ILE A 6 -26.25 4.14 1.01
N ASP A 7 -26.15 5.25 1.75
CA ASP A 7 -25.87 6.55 1.17
C ASP A 7 -24.45 6.51 0.58
N PRO A 8 -24.26 6.78 -0.73
CA PRO A 8 -22.94 6.74 -1.35
C PRO A 8 -21.97 7.78 -0.76
N ASP A 9 -22.45 8.82 -0.06
CA ASP A 9 -21.60 9.76 0.67
C ASP A 9 -21.08 9.19 2.01
N GLU A 10 -21.64 8.08 2.52
CA GLU A 10 -21.17 7.43 3.75
C GLU A 10 -19.74 6.90 3.59
N TYR A 11 -19.36 6.48 2.37
CA TYR A 11 -18.01 5.99 2.11
C TYR A 11 -16.98 7.05 1.71
N ARG A 12 -17.44 8.28 1.44
CA ARG A 12 -16.60 9.35 0.89
C ARG A 12 -15.53 9.86 1.86
N ASN A 13 -15.71 9.57 3.16
CA ASN A 13 -14.81 9.92 4.24
C ASN A 13 -13.94 8.75 4.74
N TYR A 14 -14.07 7.53 4.18
CA TYR A 14 -13.12 6.48 4.55
C TYR A 14 -11.80 6.73 3.84
N ASP A 15 -10.74 6.80 4.63
CA ASP A 15 -9.39 6.81 4.12
C ASP A 15 -9.05 5.42 3.57
N LEU A 16 -9.40 5.19 2.29
CA LEU A 16 -9.17 3.91 1.61
C LEU A 16 -7.67 3.60 1.49
N ALA A 17 -6.79 4.60 1.65
CA ALA A 17 -5.34 4.38 1.68
C ALA A 17 -4.95 3.56 2.92
N ASP A 18 -5.55 3.83 4.08
CA ASP A 18 -5.33 3.06 5.30
C ASP A 18 -5.81 1.61 5.16
N PHE A 19 -6.90 1.38 4.40
CA PHE A 19 -7.42 0.03 4.19
C PHE A 19 -6.42 -0.84 3.41
N ALA A 20 -5.88 -0.33 2.29
CA ALA A 20 -4.88 -1.06 1.51
C ALA A 20 -3.57 -1.27 2.29
N GLN A 21 -3.15 -0.26 3.07
CA GLN A 21 -1.98 -0.36 3.93
C GLN A 21 -2.15 -1.41 5.03
N GLU A 22 -3.35 -1.59 5.58
CA GLU A 22 -3.61 -2.65 6.57
C GLU A 22 -3.42 -4.07 6.02
N PHE A 23 -3.73 -4.32 4.73
CA PHE A 23 -3.42 -5.62 4.11
C PHE A 23 -1.93 -5.84 3.97
N LEU A 24 -1.19 -4.83 3.51
CA LEU A 24 0.26 -4.90 3.36
C LEU A 24 0.93 -5.10 4.72
N ARG A 25 0.50 -4.36 5.74
CA ARG A 25 1.03 -4.45 7.11
C ARG A 25 0.87 -5.84 7.71
N ARG A 26 -0.22 -6.55 7.37
CA ARG A 26 -0.51 -7.90 7.87
C ARG A 26 0.07 -9.01 6.98
N ASN A 27 0.61 -8.67 5.80
CA ASN A 27 1.19 -9.64 4.90
C ASN A 27 2.66 -9.94 5.29
N PRO A 28 2.98 -11.18 5.71
CA PRO A 28 4.34 -11.52 6.16
C PRO A 28 5.38 -11.48 5.04
N GLU A 29 4.99 -11.73 3.79
CA GLU A 29 5.88 -11.69 2.63
C GLU A 29 6.29 -10.24 2.31
N TYR A 30 5.31 -9.33 2.29
CA TYR A 30 5.57 -7.90 2.16
C TYR A 30 6.46 -7.40 3.29
N GLY A 31 6.14 -7.76 4.54
CA GLY A 31 6.91 -7.38 5.72
C GLY A 31 8.37 -7.84 5.65
N ALA A 32 8.62 -9.07 5.19
CA ALA A 32 9.98 -9.59 5.02
C ALA A 32 10.77 -8.84 3.93
N GLN A 33 10.15 -8.57 2.78
CA GLN A 33 10.78 -7.82 1.68
C GLN A 33 11.08 -6.37 2.09
N TYR A 34 10.12 -5.72 2.76
CA TYR A 34 10.27 -4.36 3.28
C TYR A 34 11.42 -4.27 4.30
N GLU A 35 11.50 -5.22 5.22
CA GLU A 35 12.56 -5.27 6.23
C GLU A 35 13.95 -5.49 5.61
N GLN A 36 14.05 -6.34 4.59
CA GLN A 36 15.29 -6.54 3.84
C GLN A 36 15.77 -5.23 3.19
N LEU A 37 14.88 -4.48 2.55
CA LEU A 37 15.21 -3.19 1.96
C LEU A 37 15.55 -2.13 3.01
N ARG A 38 14.87 -2.16 4.17
CA ARG A 38 15.15 -1.27 5.30
C ARG A 38 16.56 -1.47 5.82
N ILE A 39 16.96 -2.72 6.05
CA ILE A 39 18.30 -3.07 6.52
C ILE A 39 19.37 -2.71 5.48
N ALA A 40 19.08 -2.90 4.19
CA ALA A 40 19.98 -2.54 3.09
C ALA A 40 20.09 -1.02 2.84
N GLY A 41 19.26 -0.19 3.49
CA GLY A 41 19.21 1.25 3.24
C GLY A 41 18.62 1.62 1.88
N CYS A 42 17.83 0.72 1.28
CA CYS A 42 17.24 0.88 -0.06
C CYS A 42 15.76 1.28 -0.03
N LEU A 43 15.23 1.78 1.10
CA LEU A 43 13.88 2.35 1.19
C LEU A 43 13.79 3.77 0.59
N ASP A 44 14.49 4.01 -0.50
CA ASP A 44 14.31 5.21 -1.31
C ASP A 44 13.29 4.89 -2.43
N PRO A 45 12.16 5.61 -2.55
CA PRO A 45 11.23 5.49 -3.67
C PRO A 45 11.87 5.73 -5.05
N GLY A 46 13.00 6.45 -5.08
CA GLY A 46 13.85 6.62 -6.26
C GLY A 46 14.63 5.36 -6.64
N SER A 47 14.88 4.46 -5.68
CA SER A 47 15.69 3.26 -5.91
C SER A 47 14.95 2.20 -6.71
N MET A 48 15.70 1.51 -7.57
CA MET A 48 15.17 0.40 -8.37
C MET A 48 14.70 -0.76 -7.48
N ALA A 49 15.39 -1.02 -6.37
CA ALA A 49 15.07 -2.10 -5.45
C ALA A 49 13.73 -1.87 -4.74
N CYS A 50 13.45 -0.63 -4.29
CA CYS A 50 12.16 -0.27 -3.69
C CYS A 50 11.01 -0.40 -4.70
N ARG A 51 11.21 0.06 -5.95
CA ARG A 51 10.22 -0.06 -7.03
C ARG A 51 9.94 -1.51 -7.43
N GLN A 52 10.98 -2.34 -7.51
CA GLN A 52 10.84 -3.77 -7.82
C GLN A 52 10.06 -4.52 -6.73
N MET A 53 10.32 -4.20 -5.46
CA MET A 53 9.54 -4.74 -4.35
C MET A 53 8.08 -4.28 -4.42
N ALA A 54 7.83 -2.99 -4.70
CA ALA A 54 6.49 -2.39 -4.73
C ALA A 54 5.57 -2.90 -5.86
N TYR A 55 6.12 -3.22 -7.04
CA TYR A 55 5.36 -3.65 -8.21
C TYR A 55 4.38 -4.82 -7.98
N PRO A 56 4.78 -5.97 -7.40
CA PRO A 56 3.85 -7.08 -7.13
C PRO A 56 2.75 -6.74 -6.10
N TRP A 57 2.94 -5.69 -5.29
CA TRP A 57 1.98 -5.25 -4.27
C TRP A 57 1.03 -4.16 -4.77
N GLY A 58 1.13 -3.76 -6.06
CA GLY A 58 0.34 -2.68 -6.63
C GLY A 58 0.67 -1.30 -6.06
N LEU A 59 1.87 -1.15 -5.47
CA LEU A 59 2.36 0.10 -4.95
C LEU A 59 3.04 0.90 -6.07
N GLU A 60 2.63 2.15 -6.23
CA GLU A 60 3.23 3.09 -7.17
C GLU A 60 3.80 4.29 -6.42
N PHE A 61 5.04 4.66 -6.75
CA PHE A 61 5.67 5.85 -6.19
C PHE A 61 5.67 6.96 -7.23
N PRO A 62 5.24 8.19 -6.88
CA PRO A 62 5.36 9.31 -7.78
C PRO A 62 6.83 9.51 -8.15
N VAL A 63 7.11 9.53 -9.45
CA VAL A 63 8.42 9.94 -9.93
C VAL A 63 8.48 11.44 -9.71
N SER A 64 9.17 11.89 -8.65
CA SER A 64 9.47 13.31 -8.50
C SER A 64 10.18 13.76 -9.78
N ALA A 65 9.53 14.67 -10.52
CA ALA A 65 10.08 15.34 -11.68
C ALA A 65 11.21 16.30 -11.27
#